data_AF-A0AAV5FRH9-F1
#
_entry.id   AF-A0AAV5FRH9-F1
#
_cell.length_a   1.000
_cell.length_b   1.000
_cell.length_c   1.000
_cell.angle_alpha   90.00
_cell.angle_beta   90.00
_cell.angle_gamma   90.00
#
_symmetry.space_group_name_H-M   'P 1'
#
loop_
_entity.id
_entity.type
_entity.pdbx_description
1 polymer ?
#
loop_
_entity_poly.entity_id
_entity_poly.type
_entity_poly.pdbx_seq_one_letter_code
_entity_poly.pdbx_strand_id
1 'polypeptide(L)'
;MNSRAKRNPGCCSETKEKLVMYKGKLVCAEETERLLCFEYMPKGNLRGYLSVGTPIIHMDLKPANILLDENMVPKIADFGLARLFGEEQTRTCTKSCEGTVGYMAPEYINRGIITKSLDIFSLGVIIIEIVTGHKEYPERDREGNLFTSSGTAASLDTWNTLHPAEPNNPLAIKGFTFSAVNCWRTSTKLFCCEFSSDGKMLASAGVEKKAVLWNLEAFETQYTAEEHRLVIADVSFRPKSTQLATSSFDRTIKLWNTADPKFSLHTFTGHPHQVVSLDFHPTKTDLLCSCDAFGEIRYWNVNRLKCERTMKGANCRVRFQPNAGRFLAAADANENVVSVFDIETHKRTYALQVLSL
;
A
#
# COMPACT_ATOMS: atom_id res chain seq x y z
N MET A 1 -5.35 -34.21 28.08
CA MET A 1 -4.29 -33.18 28.13
C MET A 1 -3.83 -32.92 26.71
N ASN A 2 -4.27 -31.80 26.11
CA ASN A 2 -3.95 -31.44 24.72
C ASN A 2 -2.49 -31.00 24.61
N SER A 3 -1.67 -31.78 23.92
CA SER A 3 -0.35 -31.37 23.46
C SER A 3 -0.52 -30.32 22.36
N ARG A 4 -0.53 -29.03 22.73
CA ARG A 4 -0.24 -27.95 21.78
C ARG A 4 1.18 -28.19 21.27
N ALA A 5 1.31 -28.71 20.05
CA ALA A 5 2.59 -28.76 19.35
C ALA A 5 3.17 -27.34 19.35
N LYS A 6 4.37 -27.17 19.93
CA LYS A 6 5.16 -25.96 19.76
C LYS A 6 5.41 -25.81 18.26
N ARG A 7 4.71 -24.87 17.60
CA ARG A 7 5.03 -24.49 16.23
C ARG A 7 6.42 -23.86 16.26
N ASN A 8 7.41 -24.55 15.70
CA ASN A 8 8.76 -24.02 15.57
C ASN A 8 8.72 -22.89 14.53
N PRO A 9 8.98 -21.61 14.88
CA PRO A 9 8.69 -20.45 14.02
C PRO A 9 9.49 -20.36 12.72
N GLY A 10 10.40 -21.30 12.48
CA GLY A 10 11.61 -21.03 11.71
C GLY A 10 12.01 -22.05 10.66
N CYS A 11 11.07 -22.82 10.09
CA CYS A 11 11.42 -24.05 9.40
C CYS A 11 11.00 -24.10 7.93
N CYS A 12 11.85 -24.56 6.98
CA CYS A 12 11.53 -24.80 5.57
C CYS A 12 11.85 -26.25 5.17
N SER A 13 10.93 -26.91 4.48
CA SER A 13 11.06 -28.32 4.07
C SER A 13 12.07 -28.54 2.93
N GLU A 14 12.29 -27.56 2.05
CA GLU A 14 13.21 -27.71 0.91
C GLU A 14 14.69 -27.74 1.27
N THR A 15 15.05 -27.22 2.43
CA THR A 15 16.42 -27.23 2.92
C THR A 15 16.79 -28.55 3.58
N LYS A 16 15.83 -29.46 3.80
CA LYS A 16 16.08 -30.77 4.41
C LYS A 16 17.20 -31.49 3.65
N GLU A 17 18.29 -31.80 4.36
CA GLU A 17 19.47 -32.52 3.84
C GLU A 17 20.25 -31.80 2.72
N LYS A 18 20.00 -30.50 2.48
CA LYS A 18 20.77 -29.70 1.53
C LYS A 18 21.85 -28.87 2.25
N LEU A 19 22.99 -28.71 1.58
CA LEU A 19 24.00 -27.72 1.97
C LEU A 19 23.51 -26.32 1.58
N VAL A 20 23.32 -25.46 2.57
CA VAL A 20 22.89 -24.07 2.42
C VAL A 20 23.98 -23.15 2.95
N MET A 21 24.22 -22.03 2.26
CA MET A 21 25.17 -21.03 2.72
C MET A 21 24.54 -20.19 3.84
N TYR A 22 25.16 -20.15 5.02
CA TYR A 22 24.73 -19.36 6.17
C TYR A 22 25.93 -18.64 6.78
N LYS A 23 25.87 -17.30 6.86
CA LYS A 23 26.96 -16.43 7.36
C LYS A 23 28.33 -16.74 6.74
N GLY A 24 28.36 -17.00 5.43
CA GLY A 24 29.59 -17.30 4.68
C GLY A 24 30.14 -18.72 4.88
N LYS A 25 29.39 -19.63 5.50
CA LYS A 25 29.75 -21.04 5.67
C LYS A 25 28.70 -21.94 5.02
N LEU A 26 29.09 -23.05 4.43
CA LEU A 26 28.17 -24.11 4.00
C LEU A 26 27.75 -24.92 5.23
N VAL A 27 26.45 -25.02 5.47
CA VAL A 27 25.86 -25.73 6.60
C VAL A 27 24.81 -26.71 6.08
N CYS A 28 24.80 -27.93 6.62
CA CYS A 28 23.76 -28.92 6.32
C CYS A 28 22.60 -28.72 7.30
N ALA A 29 21.38 -28.53 6.80
CA ALA A 29 20.21 -28.43 7.66
C ALA A 29 19.82 -29.83 8.18
N GLU A 30 20.10 -30.11 9.45
CA GLU A 30 19.55 -31.28 10.14
C GLU A 30 18.01 -31.18 10.25
N GLU A 31 17.33 -32.29 10.56
CA GLU A 31 15.85 -32.33 10.59
C GLU A 31 15.23 -31.32 11.57
N THR A 32 15.99 -30.96 12.62
CA THR A 32 15.68 -29.95 13.64
C THR A 32 16.16 -28.54 13.27
N GLU A 33 17.19 -28.40 12.44
CA GLU A 33 17.82 -27.12 12.06
C GLU A 33 17.46 -26.71 10.64
N ARG A 34 16.22 -26.27 10.46
CA ARG A 34 15.77 -25.74 9.17
C ARG A 34 16.24 -24.27 9.04
N LEU A 35 17.19 -24.01 8.14
CA LEU A 35 18.08 -22.83 8.19
C LEU A 35 17.47 -21.50 7.68
N LEU A 36 16.43 -21.55 6.86
CA LEU A 36 15.93 -20.38 6.10
C LEU A 36 15.48 -19.21 6.99
N CYS A 37 14.92 -19.48 8.16
CA CYS A 37 14.37 -18.43 9.02
C CYS A 37 15.38 -17.81 9.97
N PHE A 38 16.47 -18.48 10.33
CA PHE A 38 17.48 -17.88 11.23
C PHE A 38 18.28 -16.77 10.53
N GLU A 39 18.36 -16.82 9.19
CA GLU A 39 18.94 -15.75 8.39
C GLU A 39 17.93 -14.62 8.10
N TYR A 40 16.66 -14.97 7.87
CA TYR A 40 15.62 -14.01 7.51
C TYR A 40 14.87 -13.40 8.70
N MET A 41 14.54 -14.10 9.79
CA MET A 41 13.82 -13.50 10.95
C MET A 41 14.51 -12.27 11.55
N PRO A 42 15.86 -12.24 11.73
CA PRO A 42 16.54 -11.04 12.22
C PRO A 42 16.52 -9.88 11.20
N LYS A 43 16.47 -10.17 9.90
CA LYS A 43 16.52 -9.19 8.79
C LYS A 43 15.16 -8.88 8.15
N GLY A 44 14.14 -9.66 8.48
CA GLY A 44 12.90 -9.86 7.72
C GLY A 44 11.84 -8.88 8.15
N ASN A 45 11.94 -7.67 7.63
CA ASN A 45 10.78 -6.82 7.46
C ASN A 45 10.12 -7.17 6.11
N LEU A 46 8.83 -6.83 5.95
CA LEU A 46 8.07 -7.04 4.70
C LEU A 46 8.81 -6.46 3.47
N ARG A 47 9.58 -5.39 3.67
CA ARG A 47 10.39 -4.75 2.63
C ARG A 47 11.52 -5.67 2.14
N GLY A 48 12.25 -6.33 3.05
CA GLY A 48 13.34 -7.25 2.76
C GLY A 48 12.87 -8.55 2.12
N TYR A 49 11.68 -9.03 2.51
CA TYR A 49 10.99 -10.16 1.86
C TYR A 49 10.77 -9.91 0.36
N LEU A 50 10.43 -8.67 -0.01
CA LEU A 50 10.17 -8.29 -1.39
C LEU A 50 11.42 -7.81 -2.16
N SER A 51 12.58 -7.63 -1.50
CA SER A 51 13.68 -6.85 -2.08
C SER A 51 15.09 -7.46 -2.04
N VAL A 52 15.31 -8.75 -1.69
CA VAL A 52 16.69 -9.27 -1.57
C VAL A 52 16.86 -10.71 -2.08
N GLY A 53 17.84 -10.91 -2.98
CA GLY A 53 18.50 -12.21 -3.22
C GLY A 53 17.61 -13.33 -3.74
N THR A 54 18.15 -14.56 -3.77
CA THR A 54 17.49 -15.80 -4.20
C THR A 54 16.03 -15.83 -3.75
N PRO A 55 15.05 -15.76 -4.66
CA PRO A 55 13.67 -15.48 -4.29
C PRO A 55 13.10 -16.59 -3.39
N ILE A 56 12.61 -16.21 -2.21
CA ILE A 56 11.88 -17.09 -1.29
C ILE A 56 10.39 -16.81 -1.48
N ILE A 57 9.62 -17.85 -1.73
CA ILE A 57 8.15 -17.79 -1.83
C ILE A 57 7.61 -18.49 -0.61
N HIS A 58 6.88 -17.80 0.26
CA HIS A 58 6.43 -18.32 1.56
C HIS A 58 5.28 -19.32 1.42
N MET A 59 4.35 -19.08 0.49
CA MET A 59 3.20 -19.93 0.16
C MET A 59 2.13 -20.08 1.26
N ASP A 60 2.28 -19.41 2.41
CA ASP A 60 1.32 -19.47 3.52
C ASP A 60 1.24 -18.14 4.26
N LEU A 61 1.33 -17.01 3.56
CA LEU A 61 1.13 -15.72 4.20
C LEU A 61 -0.33 -15.55 4.63
N LYS A 62 -0.52 -15.28 5.92
CA LYS A 62 -1.80 -15.02 6.59
C LYS A 62 -1.55 -14.20 7.85
N PRO A 63 -2.56 -13.56 8.46
CA PRO A 63 -2.36 -12.77 9.67
C PRO A 63 -1.73 -13.57 10.83
N ALA A 64 -2.07 -14.85 10.96
CA ALA A 64 -1.50 -15.72 12.00
C ALA A 64 0.02 -16.00 11.83
N ASN A 65 0.57 -15.75 10.64
CA ASN A 65 1.98 -15.91 10.31
C ASN A 65 2.73 -14.56 10.30
N ILE A 66 2.05 -13.47 10.64
CA ILE A 66 2.64 -12.15 10.84
C ILE A 66 2.68 -11.89 12.35
N LEU A 67 3.87 -12.04 12.93
CA LEU A 67 4.11 -11.77 14.34
C LEU A 67 4.52 -10.31 14.53
N LEU A 68 4.19 -9.73 15.68
CA LEU A 68 4.67 -8.42 16.08
C LEU A 68 5.72 -8.61 17.16
N ASP A 69 6.87 -7.96 17.01
CA ASP A 69 7.85 -7.89 18.09
C ASP A 69 7.46 -6.86 19.16
N GLU A 70 8.29 -6.71 20.19
CA GLU A 70 8.06 -5.79 21.32
C GLU A 70 7.89 -4.32 20.89
N ASN A 71 8.37 -3.97 19.68
CA ASN A 71 8.28 -2.62 19.11
C ASN A 71 7.16 -2.50 18.07
N MET A 72 6.23 -3.47 18.01
CA MET A 72 5.14 -3.54 17.03
C MET A 72 5.63 -3.61 15.58
N VAL A 73 6.86 -4.07 15.34
CA VAL A 73 7.38 -4.28 13.98
C VAL A 73 6.92 -5.66 13.49
N PRO A 74 6.28 -5.75 12.32
CA PRO A 74 5.85 -7.03 11.78
C PRO A 74 7.02 -7.89 11.31
N LYS A 75 6.97 -9.17 11.68
CA LYS A 75 7.90 -10.25 11.33
C LYS A 75 7.11 -11.39 10.70
N ILE A 76 7.60 -11.92 9.58
CA ILE A 76 7.00 -13.07 8.93
C ILE A 76 7.53 -14.35 9.59
N ALA A 77 6.65 -15.31 9.84
CA ALA A 77 6.95 -16.58 10.48
C ALA A 77 6.29 -17.76 9.75
N ASP A 78 6.72 -18.98 10.06
CA ASP A 78 6.16 -20.24 9.52
C ASP A 78 6.42 -20.49 8.02
N PHE A 79 7.69 -20.52 7.64
CA PHE A 79 8.15 -20.82 6.29
C PHE A 79 8.07 -22.33 5.92
N GLY A 80 7.22 -23.11 6.60
CA GLY A 80 7.15 -24.57 6.44
C GLY A 80 6.90 -25.02 5.01
N LEU A 81 6.11 -24.21 4.29
CA LEU A 81 5.71 -24.41 2.90
C LEU A 81 6.57 -23.60 1.91
N ALA A 82 7.56 -22.85 2.40
CA ALA A 82 8.32 -21.94 1.57
C ALA A 82 9.18 -22.67 0.52
N ARG A 83 9.37 -22.03 -0.63
CA ARG A 83 10.14 -22.52 -1.77
C ARG A 83 11.25 -21.55 -2.15
N LEU A 84 12.40 -22.10 -2.55
CA LEU A 84 13.53 -21.36 -3.11
C LEU A 84 13.47 -21.39 -4.63
N PHE A 85 13.58 -20.22 -5.25
CA PHE A 85 13.74 -20.11 -6.71
C PHE A 85 15.19 -19.84 -7.04
N GLY A 86 15.73 -20.53 -8.04
CA GLY A 86 17.02 -20.14 -8.64
C GLY A 86 16.93 -18.74 -9.24
N GLU A 87 18.07 -18.07 -9.44
CA GLU A 87 18.11 -16.67 -9.93
C GLU A 87 17.37 -16.48 -11.27
N GLU A 88 17.44 -17.47 -12.16
CA GLU A 88 16.77 -17.45 -13.48
C GLU A 88 15.38 -18.12 -13.47
N GLN A 89 14.97 -18.72 -12.35
CA GLN A 89 13.71 -19.45 -12.27
C GLN A 89 12.54 -18.48 -12.08
N THR A 90 11.57 -18.54 -13.00
CA THR A 90 10.40 -17.66 -12.98
C THR A 90 9.13 -18.35 -12.48
N ARG A 91 9.07 -19.69 -12.56
CA ARG A 91 7.94 -20.51 -12.09
C ARG A 91 8.36 -21.95 -11.76
N THR A 92 7.55 -22.61 -10.95
CA THR A 92 7.57 -24.06 -10.67
C THR A 92 6.14 -24.59 -10.65
N CYS A 93 5.93 -25.88 -10.91
CA CYS A 93 4.62 -26.51 -10.76
C CYS A 93 4.65 -27.58 -9.66
N THR A 94 3.57 -27.69 -8.90
CA THR A 94 3.36 -28.74 -7.89
C THR A 94 2.09 -29.53 -8.20
N LYS A 95 2.06 -30.79 -7.75
CA LYS A 95 0.87 -31.65 -7.83
C LYS A 95 -0.05 -31.49 -6.62
N SER A 96 0.50 -31.07 -5.47
CA SER A 96 -0.24 -30.77 -4.25
C SER A 96 -0.21 -29.27 -3.96
N CYS A 97 -1.41 -28.70 -3.74
CA CYS A 97 -1.55 -27.34 -3.25
C CYS A 97 -1.65 -27.36 -1.73
N GLU A 98 -0.68 -26.75 -1.06
CA GLU A 98 -0.58 -26.64 0.39
C GLU A 98 -0.53 -25.16 0.76
N GLY A 99 -1.28 -24.76 1.78
CA GLY A 99 -1.41 -23.37 2.22
C GLY A 99 -2.74 -23.15 2.92
N THR A 100 -2.96 -21.93 3.40
CA THR A 100 -4.20 -21.58 4.09
C THR A 100 -5.26 -21.12 3.11
N VAL A 101 -6.37 -21.84 3.10
CA VAL A 101 -7.54 -21.51 2.27
C VAL A 101 -8.07 -20.11 2.62
N GLY A 102 -8.50 -19.36 1.61
CA GLY A 102 -8.76 -17.91 1.68
C GLY A 102 -7.57 -17.01 1.36
N TYR A 103 -6.33 -17.45 1.54
CA TYR A 103 -5.12 -16.65 1.25
C TYR A 103 -4.30 -17.18 0.07
N MET A 104 -4.65 -18.35 -0.48
CA MET A 104 -3.95 -18.96 -1.61
C MET A 104 -4.36 -18.32 -2.95
N ALA A 105 -3.40 -18.06 -3.83
CA ALA A 105 -3.70 -17.48 -5.14
C ALA A 105 -4.46 -18.46 -6.06
N PRO A 106 -5.36 -17.97 -6.92
CA PRO A 106 -6.19 -18.83 -7.77
C PRO A 106 -5.39 -19.63 -8.79
N GLU A 107 -4.33 -19.04 -9.35
CA GLU A 107 -3.42 -19.74 -10.26
C GLU A 107 -2.68 -20.90 -9.58
N TYR A 108 -2.44 -20.79 -8.27
CA TYR A 108 -1.88 -21.87 -7.49
C TYR A 108 -2.92 -22.96 -7.25
N ILE A 109 -4.11 -22.61 -6.75
CA ILE A 109 -5.21 -23.56 -6.49
C ILE A 109 -5.61 -24.32 -7.76
N ASN A 110 -5.77 -23.60 -8.87
CA ASN A 110 -6.33 -24.17 -10.10
C ASN A 110 -5.31 -24.91 -10.96
N ARG A 111 -4.03 -24.53 -10.90
CA ARG A 111 -3.00 -25.03 -11.84
C ARG A 111 -1.73 -25.53 -11.16
N GLY A 112 -1.63 -25.44 -9.84
CA GLY A 112 -0.43 -25.78 -9.08
C GLY A 112 0.79 -24.94 -9.44
N ILE A 113 0.59 -23.76 -10.05
CA ILE A 113 1.68 -22.89 -10.51
C ILE A 113 2.18 -22.05 -9.34
N ILE A 114 3.47 -22.15 -9.06
CA ILE A 114 4.19 -21.39 -8.04
C ILE A 114 5.01 -20.30 -8.75
N THR A 115 4.78 -19.05 -8.35
CA THR A 115 5.46 -17.86 -8.86
C THR A 115 5.68 -16.87 -7.71
N LYS A 116 6.56 -15.87 -7.90
CA LYS A 116 6.76 -14.79 -6.94
C LYS A 116 5.49 -13.99 -6.63
N SER A 117 4.48 -14.05 -7.51
CA SER A 117 3.20 -13.35 -7.34
C SER A 117 2.25 -14.00 -6.33
N LEU A 118 2.50 -15.24 -5.90
CA LEU A 118 1.61 -15.93 -4.96
C LEU A 118 1.50 -15.19 -3.62
N ASP A 119 2.63 -14.82 -3.04
CA ASP A 119 2.65 -14.12 -1.75
C ASP A 119 2.15 -12.68 -1.87
N ILE A 120 2.23 -12.09 -3.07
CA ILE A 120 1.64 -10.77 -3.36
C ILE A 120 0.11 -10.88 -3.30
N PHE A 121 -0.47 -11.95 -3.85
CA PHE A 121 -1.90 -12.21 -3.71
C PHE A 121 -2.30 -12.38 -2.24
N SER A 122 -1.59 -13.24 -1.49
CA SER A 122 -1.87 -13.45 -0.06
C SER A 122 -1.77 -12.15 0.74
N LEU A 123 -0.77 -11.31 0.46
CA LEU A 123 -0.62 -10.00 1.07
C LEU A 123 -1.79 -9.06 0.73
N GLY A 124 -2.28 -9.09 -0.51
CA GLY A 124 -3.46 -8.33 -0.92
C GLY A 124 -4.70 -8.71 -0.10
N VAL A 125 -4.93 -10.00 0.11
CA VAL A 125 -6.03 -10.50 0.97
C VAL A 125 -5.87 -10.00 2.40
N ILE A 126 -4.66 -10.07 2.96
CA ILE A 126 -4.36 -9.57 4.32
C ILE A 126 -4.64 -8.07 4.44
N ILE A 127 -4.25 -7.26 3.44
CA ILE A 127 -4.51 -5.81 3.44
C ILE A 127 -6.01 -5.52 3.41
N ILE A 128 -6.77 -6.24 2.58
CA ILE A 128 -8.23 -6.09 2.53
C ILE A 128 -8.85 -6.46 3.89
N GLU A 129 -8.41 -7.56 4.51
CA GLU A 129 -8.87 -7.95 5.85
C GLU A 129 -8.57 -6.87 6.89
N ILE A 130 -7.36 -6.29 6.88
CA ILE A 130 -6.96 -5.20 7.79
C ILE A 130 -7.80 -3.94 7.57
N VAL A 131 -8.03 -3.55 6.31
CA VAL A 131 -8.74 -2.30 5.96
C VAL A 131 -10.24 -2.42 6.24
N THR A 132 -10.82 -3.59 5.99
CA THR A 132 -12.26 -3.83 6.14
C THR A 132 -12.65 -4.30 7.54
N GLY A 133 -11.71 -4.86 8.31
CA GLY A 133 -12.00 -5.52 9.59
C GLY A 133 -12.76 -6.84 9.45
N HIS A 134 -12.96 -7.33 8.22
CA HIS A 134 -13.65 -8.59 7.94
C HIS A 134 -12.65 -9.69 7.58
N LYS A 135 -12.77 -10.81 8.30
CA LYS A 135 -11.84 -11.94 8.28
C LYS A 135 -12.07 -12.93 7.12
N GLU A 136 -13.13 -12.77 6.32
CA GLU A 136 -13.71 -13.91 5.60
C GLU A 136 -13.90 -13.64 4.09
N TYR A 137 -13.22 -14.45 3.27
CA TYR A 137 -13.50 -14.62 1.85
C TYR A 137 -14.43 -15.83 1.65
N PRO A 138 -15.50 -15.74 0.83
CA PRO A 138 -16.35 -16.89 0.52
C PRO A 138 -15.65 -17.87 -0.44
N GLU A 139 -15.81 -19.17 -0.18
CA GLU A 139 -15.21 -20.26 -0.97
C GLU A 139 -16.28 -21.07 -1.70
N ARG A 140 -15.88 -21.90 -2.69
CA ARG A 140 -16.72 -22.95 -3.28
C ARG A 140 -16.16 -24.33 -2.93
N ASP A 141 -17.02 -25.29 -2.62
CA ASP A 141 -16.63 -26.70 -2.42
C ASP A 141 -16.20 -27.35 -3.73
N ARG A 142 -15.81 -28.63 -3.69
CA ARG A 142 -15.38 -29.37 -4.88
C ARG A 142 -16.52 -29.55 -5.90
N GLU A 143 -17.76 -29.40 -5.44
CA GLU A 143 -18.99 -29.45 -6.22
C GLU A 143 -19.44 -28.06 -6.74
N GLY A 144 -18.76 -26.98 -6.34
CA GLY A 144 -19.04 -25.62 -6.80
C GLY A 144 -20.04 -24.83 -5.94
N ASN A 145 -20.41 -25.27 -4.74
CA ASN A 145 -21.34 -24.55 -3.86
C ASN A 145 -20.62 -23.50 -3.01
N LEU A 146 -21.15 -22.27 -2.97
CA LEU A 146 -20.60 -21.21 -2.12
C LEU A 146 -20.81 -21.52 -0.63
N PHE A 147 -19.75 -21.45 0.17
CA PHE A 147 -19.84 -21.51 1.61
C PHE A 147 -18.82 -20.59 2.29
N THR A 148 -19.19 -20.12 3.48
CA THR A 148 -18.28 -19.45 4.43
C THR A 148 -18.09 -20.37 5.61
N SER A 149 -16.90 -20.41 6.22
CA SER A 149 -16.63 -21.23 7.41
C SER A 149 -17.52 -20.91 8.63
N SER A 150 -18.19 -19.75 8.63
CA SER A 150 -19.13 -19.28 9.66
C SER A 150 -20.63 -19.42 9.29
N GLY A 151 -20.96 -19.80 8.06
CA GLY A 151 -22.35 -19.96 7.58
C GLY A 151 -23.22 -18.69 7.54
N THR A 152 -22.65 -17.47 7.53
CA THR A 152 -23.44 -16.24 7.63
C THR A 152 -23.81 -15.67 6.26
N ALA A 153 -25.10 -15.38 6.03
CA ALA A 153 -25.63 -14.95 4.74
C ALA A 153 -25.18 -13.54 4.28
N ALA A 154 -24.78 -12.68 5.23
CA ALA A 154 -24.48 -11.26 4.96
C ALA A 154 -23.20 -11.03 4.13
N SER A 155 -22.19 -11.90 4.27
CA SER A 155 -20.95 -11.87 3.48
C SER A 155 -21.17 -12.38 2.05
N LEU A 156 -22.13 -13.30 1.86
CA LEU A 156 -22.54 -13.83 0.56
C LEU A 156 -23.25 -12.78 -0.31
N ASP A 157 -24.13 -11.97 0.29
CA ASP A 157 -24.85 -10.91 -0.42
C ASP A 157 -23.91 -9.79 -0.89
N THR A 158 -22.94 -9.43 -0.05
CA THR A 158 -21.90 -8.45 -0.41
C THR A 158 -21.05 -8.96 -1.59
N TRP A 159 -20.73 -10.26 -1.62
CA TRP A 159 -20.00 -10.89 -2.72
C TRP A 159 -20.80 -10.97 -4.03
N ASN A 160 -22.07 -11.42 -3.98
CA ASN A 160 -22.92 -11.50 -5.16
C ASN A 160 -23.16 -10.13 -5.80
N THR A 161 -23.16 -9.07 -4.99
CA THR A 161 -23.24 -7.68 -5.44
C THR A 161 -21.96 -7.23 -6.16
N LEU A 162 -20.79 -7.70 -5.73
CA LEU A 162 -19.49 -7.38 -6.34
C LEU A 162 -19.15 -8.27 -7.54
N HIS A 163 -19.74 -9.47 -7.64
CA HIS A 163 -19.43 -10.48 -8.65
C HIS A 163 -20.68 -11.23 -9.15
N PRO A 164 -21.50 -10.64 -10.03
CA PRO A 164 -22.63 -11.33 -10.63
C PRO A 164 -22.15 -12.55 -11.47
N ALA A 165 -22.83 -13.68 -11.30
CA ALA A 165 -22.48 -14.92 -11.99
C ALA A 165 -22.72 -14.82 -13.51
N GLU A 166 -21.78 -15.30 -14.32
CA GLU A 166 -22.00 -15.51 -15.76
C GLU A 166 -22.78 -16.81 -16.00
N PRO A 167 -23.70 -16.86 -16.99
CA PRO A 167 -24.60 -18.00 -17.18
C PRO A 167 -23.92 -19.34 -17.50
N ASN A 168 -22.65 -19.35 -17.92
CA ASN A 168 -22.05 -20.51 -18.59
C ASN A 168 -20.80 -21.12 -17.93
N ASN A 169 -20.42 -20.75 -16.70
CA ASN A 169 -19.32 -21.46 -16.02
C ASN A 169 -19.39 -21.41 -14.47
N PRO A 170 -20.09 -22.35 -13.82
CA PRO A 170 -20.26 -22.36 -12.36
C PRO A 170 -19.03 -22.81 -11.55
N LEU A 171 -17.94 -23.26 -12.19
CA LEU A 171 -16.73 -23.80 -11.51
C LEU A 171 -15.47 -22.92 -11.63
N ALA A 172 -15.53 -21.79 -12.33
CA ALA A 172 -14.40 -20.88 -12.41
C ALA A 172 -14.22 -20.09 -11.11
N ILE A 173 -13.24 -20.48 -10.29
CA ILE A 173 -12.73 -19.65 -9.18
C ILE A 173 -12.09 -18.40 -9.82
N LYS A 174 -12.88 -17.35 -10.04
CA LYS A 174 -12.38 -15.98 -10.21
C LYS A 174 -11.91 -15.49 -8.84
N GLY A 175 -10.78 -15.99 -8.36
CA GLY A 175 -10.09 -15.20 -7.34
C GLY A 175 -9.42 -13.99 -7.99
N PHE A 176 -9.13 -12.98 -7.18
CA PHE A 176 -8.60 -11.71 -7.66
C PHE A 176 -7.21 -11.87 -8.29
N THR A 177 -7.11 -11.94 -9.61
CA THR A 177 -5.83 -11.84 -10.29
C THR A 177 -5.39 -10.38 -10.34
N PHE A 178 -4.19 -10.06 -9.84
CA PHE A 178 -3.55 -8.76 -10.13
C PHE A 178 -2.98 -8.78 -11.54
N SER A 179 -3.83 -8.53 -12.53
CA SER A 179 -3.36 -8.21 -13.88
C SER A 179 -3.10 -6.71 -13.96
N ALA A 180 -1.97 -6.33 -14.54
CA ALA A 180 -1.75 -4.94 -14.91
C ALA A 180 -2.82 -4.56 -15.94
N VAL A 181 -3.78 -3.73 -15.54
CA VAL A 181 -4.84 -3.25 -16.42
C VAL A 181 -4.24 -2.31 -17.47
N ASN A 182 -3.23 -1.52 -17.08
CA ASN A 182 -2.48 -0.65 -17.99
C ASN A 182 -1.10 -0.30 -17.41
N CYS A 183 -0.17 0.12 -18.26
CA CYS A 183 1.14 0.62 -17.87
C CYS A 183 1.52 1.82 -18.74
N TRP A 184 1.50 3.00 -18.12
CA TRP A 184 1.99 4.22 -18.76
C TRP A 184 3.46 4.43 -18.41
N ARG A 185 4.29 4.61 -19.43
CA ARG A 185 5.72 4.89 -19.26
C ARG A 185 5.95 6.40 -19.33
N THR A 186 6.54 6.96 -18.28
CA THR A 186 7.04 8.33 -18.28
C THR A 186 8.54 8.31 -18.53
N SER A 187 9.07 9.28 -19.27
CA SER A 187 10.52 9.44 -19.48
C SER A 187 11.23 10.00 -18.25
N THR A 188 10.47 10.57 -17.31
CA THR A 188 11.00 11.27 -16.14
C THR A 188 10.45 10.70 -14.83
N LYS A 189 11.16 11.01 -13.75
CA LYS A 189 10.87 10.49 -12.41
C LYS A 189 9.62 11.16 -11.84
N LEU A 190 8.66 10.33 -11.42
CA LEU A 190 7.48 10.74 -10.65
C LEU A 190 7.81 10.76 -9.16
N PHE A 191 7.21 11.69 -8.44
CA PHE A 191 7.33 11.80 -6.98
C PHE A 191 6.04 11.43 -6.26
N CYS A 192 4.89 11.63 -6.90
CA CYS A 192 3.58 11.41 -6.31
C CYS A 192 2.56 10.94 -7.35
N CYS A 193 1.53 10.26 -6.84
CA CYS A 193 0.28 10.02 -7.55
C CYS A 193 -0.87 9.92 -6.56
N GLU A 194 -2.08 10.29 -6.98
CA GLU A 194 -3.29 10.23 -6.16
C GLU A 194 -4.51 9.95 -7.02
N PHE A 195 -5.45 9.13 -6.53
CA PHE A 195 -6.75 8.94 -7.15
C PHE A 195 -7.73 10.01 -6.67
N SER A 196 -8.55 10.50 -7.60
CA SER A 196 -9.76 11.26 -7.27
C SER A 196 -10.71 10.45 -6.39
N SER A 197 -11.54 11.13 -5.60
CA SER A 197 -12.46 10.49 -4.64
C SER A 197 -13.52 9.58 -5.29
N ASP A 198 -13.81 9.78 -6.58
CA ASP A 198 -14.73 8.93 -7.37
C ASP A 198 -14.00 7.83 -8.15
N GLY A 199 -12.66 7.78 -8.08
CA GLY A 199 -11.83 6.80 -8.77
C GLY A 199 -11.75 6.96 -10.28
N LYS A 200 -12.30 8.04 -10.86
CA LYS A 200 -12.36 8.22 -12.32
C LYS A 200 -11.08 8.83 -12.90
N MET A 201 -10.35 9.56 -12.07
CA MET A 201 -9.11 10.24 -12.43
C MET A 201 -7.96 9.79 -11.53
N LEU A 202 -6.78 9.63 -12.13
CA LEU A 202 -5.50 9.55 -11.43
C LEU A 202 -4.71 10.83 -11.77
N ALA A 203 -4.09 11.45 -10.77
CA ALA A 203 -3.09 12.49 -11.00
C ALA A 203 -1.70 11.92 -10.69
N SER A 204 -0.70 12.32 -11.46
CA SER A 204 0.71 12.03 -11.15
C SER A 204 1.58 13.22 -11.48
N ALA A 205 2.62 13.46 -10.67
CA ALA A 205 3.55 14.54 -10.93
C ALA A 205 4.96 14.22 -10.40
N GLY A 206 5.95 15.00 -10.82
CA GLY A 206 7.34 14.81 -10.40
C GLY A 206 8.28 15.86 -10.96
N VAL A 207 9.33 15.41 -11.65
CA VAL A 207 10.35 16.29 -12.25
C VAL A 207 9.76 17.22 -13.31
N GLU A 208 8.73 16.78 -14.02
CA GLU A 208 7.96 17.65 -14.89
C GLU A 208 7.29 18.76 -14.09
N LYS A 209 7.29 19.96 -14.64
CA LYS A 209 6.60 21.13 -14.07
C LYS A 209 5.09 21.11 -14.32
N LYS A 210 4.57 19.97 -14.77
CA LYS A 210 3.17 19.71 -15.14
C LYS A 210 2.71 18.46 -14.43
N ALA A 211 1.49 18.49 -13.89
CA ALA A 211 0.83 17.28 -13.46
C ALA A 211 0.18 16.61 -14.67
N VAL A 212 0.21 15.29 -14.68
CA VAL A 212 -0.47 14.45 -15.65
C VAL A 212 -1.78 13.98 -15.03
N LEU A 213 -2.87 14.16 -15.78
CA LEU A 213 -4.22 13.72 -15.42
C LEU A 213 -4.61 12.56 -16.33
N TRP A 214 -4.86 11.41 -15.73
CA TRP A 214 -5.26 10.19 -16.43
C TRP A 214 -6.75 9.97 -16.20
N ASN A 215 -7.54 10.05 -17.26
CA ASN A 215 -8.94 9.64 -17.24
C ASN A 215 -8.97 8.11 -17.35
N LEU A 216 -9.47 7.46 -16.31
CA LEU A 216 -9.47 5.99 -16.20
C LEU A 216 -10.70 5.35 -16.86
N GLU A 217 -11.72 6.14 -17.22
CA GLU A 217 -12.89 5.67 -17.97
C GLU A 217 -12.61 5.70 -19.48
N ALA A 218 -12.04 6.80 -19.98
CA ALA A 218 -11.74 6.99 -21.39
C ALA A 218 -10.31 6.57 -21.79
N PHE A 219 -9.44 6.28 -20.81
CA PHE A 219 -8.00 6.05 -21.00
C PHE A 219 -7.27 7.21 -21.72
N GLU A 220 -7.80 8.43 -21.59
CA GLU A 220 -7.22 9.65 -22.13
C GLU A 220 -6.28 10.31 -21.13
N THR A 221 -5.29 11.04 -21.65
CA THR A 221 -4.30 11.75 -20.83
C THR A 221 -4.35 13.24 -21.13
N GLN A 222 -4.36 14.04 -20.06
CA GLN A 222 -4.26 15.49 -20.12
C GLN A 222 -3.11 15.97 -19.23
N TYR A 223 -2.67 17.21 -19.45
CA TYR A 223 -1.60 17.83 -18.69
C TYR A 223 -2.06 19.18 -18.17
N THR A 224 -1.63 19.54 -16.98
CA THR A 224 -1.71 20.93 -16.54
C THR A 224 -0.78 21.81 -17.37
N ALA A 225 -1.11 23.09 -17.49
CA ALA A 225 -0.19 24.06 -18.09
C ALA A 225 1.12 24.18 -17.31
N GLU A 226 2.19 24.60 -18.01
CA GLU A 226 3.53 24.78 -17.44
C GLU A 226 3.63 26.08 -16.62
N GLU A 227 2.85 26.18 -15.55
CA GLU A 227 2.90 27.38 -14.72
C GLU A 227 3.81 27.25 -13.51
N HIS A 228 4.09 26.03 -13.03
CA HIS A 228 5.10 25.83 -12.00
C HIS A 228 6.49 26.10 -12.57
N ARG A 229 7.33 26.78 -11.80
CA ARG A 229 8.70 27.12 -12.25
C ARG A 229 9.67 25.98 -11.99
N LEU A 230 9.38 25.15 -10.99
CA LEU A 230 10.17 24.02 -10.54
C LEU A 230 9.31 22.76 -10.44
N VAL A 231 9.93 21.66 -10.03
CA VAL A 231 9.30 20.33 -9.90
C VAL A 231 8.06 20.37 -9.01
N ILE A 232 7.10 19.48 -9.29
CA ILE A 232 5.90 19.29 -8.47
C ILE A 232 6.19 18.18 -7.45
N ALA A 233 6.07 18.52 -6.17
CA ALA A 233 6.40 17.63 -5.07
C ALA A 233 5.23 16.72 -4.65
N ASP A 234 4.00 17.24 -4.74
CA ASP A 234 2.79 16.54 -4.29
C ASP A 234 1.58 17.02 -5.09
N VAL A 235 0.57 16.16 -5.18
CA VAL A 235 -0.73 16.44 -5.79
C VAL A 235 -1.83 15.99 -4.83
N SER A 236 -2.97 16.68 -4.79
CA SER A 236 -4.13 16.21 -4.03
C SER A 236 -5.45 16.66 -4.63
N PHE A 237 -6.39 15.74 -4.76
CA PHE A 237 -7.73 16.05 -5.25
C PHE A 237 -8.58 16.64 -4.14
N ARG A 238 -9.32 17.70 -4.47
CA ARG A 238 -10.38 18.19 -3.60
C ARG A 238 -11.52 17.17 -3.59
N PRO A 239 -11.96 16.67 -2.40
CA PRO A 239 -13.03 15.69 -2.32
C PRO A 239 -14.32 16.17 -2.99
N LYS A 240 -14.98 15.30 -3.76
CA LYS A 240 -16.27 15.57 -4.45
C LYS A 240 -16.23 16.81 -5.36
N SER A 241 -15.08 17.10 -5.96
CA SER A 241 -14.86 18.28 -6.80
C SER A 241 -13.97 17.94 -7.99
N THR A 242 -14.06 18.72 -9.07
CA THR A 242 -13.14 18.67 -10.22
C THR A 242 -11.87 19.49 -9.98
N GLN A 243 -11.44 19.63 -8.72
CA GLN A 243 -10.30 20.47 -8.38
C GLN A 243 -9.11 19.64 -7.93
N LEU A 244 -7.94 20.02 -8.38
CA LEU A 244 -6.66 19.44 -8.01
C LEU A 244 -5.77 20.56 -7.46
N ALA A 245 -5.06 20.29 -6.36
CA ALA A 245 -3.98 21.14 -5.89
C ALA A 245 -2.63 20.49 -6.18
N THR A 246 -1.63 21.29 -6.55
CA THR A 246 -0.25 20.85 -6.75
C THR A 246 0.71 21.72 -5.94
N SER A 247 1.63 21.12 -5.20
CA SER A 247 2.70 21.84 -4.48
C SER A 247 4.01 21.75 -5.23
N SER A 248 4.80 22.83 -5.22
CA SER A 248 6.08 22.86 -5.91
C SER A 248 7.21 23.45 -5.09
N PHE A 249 8.43 23.07 -5.49
CA PHE A 249 9.67 23.67 -4.99
C PHE A 249 9.81 25.15 -5.38
N ASP A 250 8.96 25.68 -6.27
CA ASP A 250 8.88 27.11 -6.54
C ASP A 250 8.22 27.93 -5.42
N ARG A 251 7.86 27.26 -4.31
CA ARG A 251 7.24 27.81 -3.08
C ARG A 251 5.76 28.16 -3.25
N THR A 252 5.14 27.69 -4.32
CA THR A 252 3.73 27.94 -4.60
C THR A 252 2.91 26.66 -4.55
N ILE A 253 1.62 26.86 -4.34
CA ILE A 253 0.60 25.83 -4.55
C ILE A 253 -0.33 26.35 -5.64
N LYS A 254 -0.62 25.51 -6.63
CA LYS A 254 -1.56 25.86 -7.70
C LYS A 254 -2.82 25.03 -7.58
N LEU A 255 -3.96 25.68 -7.77
CA LEU A 255 -5.26 25.05 -7.84
C LEU A 255 -5.68 24.97 -9.32
N TRP A 256 -6.16 23.80 -9.74
CA TRP A 256 -6.50 23.51 -11.13
C TRP A 256 -7.94 23.02 -11.23
N ASN A 257 -8.59 23.26 -12.37
CA ASN A 257 -9.78 22.54 -12.77
C ASN A 257 -9.35 21.33 -13.61
N THR A 258 -9.72 20.14 -13.18
CA THR A 258 -9.38 18.89 -13.89
C THR A 258 -10.15 18.74 -15.20
N ALA A 259 -11.28 19.45 -15.35
CA ALA A 259 -12.04 19.49 -16.60
C ALA A 259 -11.44 20.45 -17.65
N ASP A 260 -10.66 21.46 -17.22
CA ASP A 260 -9.94 22.36 -18.11
C ASP A 260 -8.58 22.74 -17.48
N PRO A 261 -7.56 21.87 -17.60
CA PRO A 261 -6.28 22.05 -16.91
C PRO A 261 -5.33 23.04 -17.63
N LYS A 262 -5.83 23.85 -18.57
CA LYS A 262 -5.03 24.77 -19.41
C LYS A 262 -4.48 25.98 -18.66
N PHE A 263 -5.02 26.31 -17.49
CA PHE A 263 -4.52 27.38 -16.63
C PHE A 263 -4.84 27.06 -15.17
N SER A 264 -4.04 27.59 -14.25
CA SER A 264 -4.36 27.48 -12.83
C SER A 264 -5.52 28.43 -12.49
N LEU A 265 -6.49 27.91 -11.73
CA LEU A 265 -7.58 28.72 -11.17
C LEU A 265 -7.04 29.74 -10.17
N HIS A 266 -6.01 29.34 -9.41
CA HIS A 266 -5.39 30.20 -8.42
C HIS A 266 -3.97 29.73 -8.09
N THR A 267 -3.12 30.67 -7.66
CA THR A 267 -1.78 30.39 -7.13
C THR A 267 -1.69 30.91 -5.70
N PHE A 268 -1.63 30.00 -4.73
CA PHE A 268 -1.36 30.34 -3.34
C PHE A 268 0.13 30.61 -3.16
N THR A 269 0.43 31.78 -2.60
CA THR A 269 1.78 32.22 -2.27
C THR A 269 1.88 32.51 -0.77
N GLY A 270 3.10 32.51 -0.24
CA GLY A 270 3.38 32.92 1.14
C GLY A 270 4.30 31.97 1.90
N HIS A 271 4.43 30.71 1.47
CA HIS A 271 5.45 29.81 2.02
C HIS A 271 6.85 30.38 1.79
N PRO A 272 7.71 30.45 2.82
CA PRO A 272 9.07 30.99 2.69
C PRO A 272 9.98 30.04 1.91
N HIS A 273 9.70 28.74 1.95
CA HIS A 273 10.49 27.68 1.34
C HIS A 273 9.68 26.74 0.44
N GLN A 274 10.36 25.74 -0.12
CA GLN A 274 9.83 24.76 -1.07
C GLN A 274 8.65 24.02 -0.46
N VAL A 275 7.50 24.00 -1.14
CA VAL A 275 6.33 23.26 -0.63
C VAL A 275 6.49 21.80 -1.02
N VAL A 276 6.62 20.94 -0.02
CA VAL A 276 6.96 19.53 -0.21
C VAL A 276 5.75 18.60 -0.16
N SER A 277 4.66 19.05 0.48
CA SER A 277 3.47 18.24 0.62
C SER A 277 2.22 19.09 0.81
N LEU A 278 1.09 18.57 0.36
CA LEU A 278 -0.23 19.13 0.61
C LEU A 278 -1.27 18.02 0.75
N ASP A 279 -2.41 18.34 1.35
CA ASP A 279 -3.55 17.42 1.44
C ASP A 279 -4.86 18.19 1.69
N PHE A 280 -5.94 17.77 1.03
CA PHE A 280 -7.27 18.32 1.29
C PHE A 280 -7.94 17.61 2.46
N HIS A 281 -8.69 18.37 3.27
CA HIS A 281 -9.47 17.76 4.33
C HIS A 281 -10.64 16.95 3.72
N PRO A 282 -10.88 15.69 4.17
CA PRO A 282 -11.83 14.79 3.51
C PRO A 282 -13.30 15.24 3.57
N THR A 283 -13.71 15.95 4.64
CA THR A 283 -15.08 16.48 4.81
C THR A 283 -15.19 18.00 4.73
N LYS A 284 -14.27 18.76 5.33
CA LYS A 284 -14.19 20.23 5.25
C LYS A 284 -13.62 20.64 3.88
N THR A 285 -14.46 20.65 2.85
CA THR A 285 -14.04 20.83 1.45
C THR A 285 -13.34 22.15 1.13
N ASP A 286 -13.42 23.15 2.01
CA ASP A 286 -12.74 24.43 1.87
C ASP A 286 -11.34 24.44 2.49
N LEU A 287 -10.96 23.40 3.24
CA LEU A 287 -9.69 23.32 3.96
C LEU A 287 -8.64 22.51 3.20
N LEU A 288 -7.51 23.16 2.92
CA LEU A 288 -6.30 22.55 2.38
C LEU A 288 -5.16 22.76 3.38
N CYS A 289 -4.37 21.73 3.64
CA CYS A 289 -3.15 21.82 4.44
C CYS A 289 -1.93 21.65 3.53
N SER A 290 -0.84 22.35 3.82
CA SER A 290 0.44 22.13 3.16
C SER A 290 1.62 22.35 4.10
N CYS A 291 2.75 21.72 3.81
CA CYS A 291 4.00 21.97 4.53
C CYS A 291 5.16 22.26 3.59
N ASP A 292 6.10 23.08 4.08
CA ASP A 292 7.35 23.36 3.40
C ASP A 292 8.52 22.52 3.93
N ALA A 293 9.65 22.52 3.24
CA ALA A 293 10.85 21.76 3.60
C ALA A 293 11.53 22.24 4.91
N PHE A 294 11.07 23.32 5.52
CA PHE A 294 11.72 23.97 6.68
C PHE A 294 10.82 23.99 7.92
N GLY A 295 9.75 23.17 7.90
CA GLY A 295 8.94 22.92 9.08
C GLY A 295 7.64 23.72 9.14
N GLU A 296 7.38 24.63 8.19
CA GLU A 296 6.19 25.47 8.20
C GLU A 296 4.99 24.72 7.61
N ILE A 297 3.91 24.62 8.38
CA ILE A 297 2.62 24.09 7.96
C ILE A 297 1.65 25.26 7.80
N ARG A 298 0.91 25.29 6.69
CA ARG A 298 -0.14 26.28 6.43
C ARG A 298 -1.49 25.63 6.17
N TYR A 299 -2.52 26.28 6.68
CA TYR A 299 -3.92 25.96 6.42
C TYR A 299 -4.52 27.05 5.54
N TRP A 300 -5.10 26.63 4.44
CA TRP A 300 -5.67 27.50 3.43
C TRP A 300 -7.17 27.30 3.37
N ASN A 301 -7.91 28.39 3.30
CA ASN A 301 -9.30 28.35 2.89
C ASN A 301 -9.35 28.55 1.38
N VAL A 302 -9.68 27.49 0.66
CA VAL A 302 -9.65 27.44 -0.80
C VAL A 302 -10.78 28.26 -1.42
N ASN A 303 -11.91 28.41 -0.75
CA ASN A 303 -12.99 29.25 -1.24
C ASN A 303 -12.69 30.75 -1.05
N ARG A 304 -11.96 31.10 0.03
CA ARG A 304 -11.55 32.48 0.34
C ARG A 304 -10.18 32.85 -0.24
N LEU A 305 -9.48 31.89 -0.85
CA LEU A 305 -8.15 32.05 -1.46
C LEU A 305 -7.11 32.67 -0.52
N LYS A 306 -7.15 32.30 0.78
CA LYS A 306 -6.27 32.88 1.79
C LYS A 306 -5.69 31.85 2.73
N CYS A 307 -4.49 32.12 3.24
CA CYS A 307 -3.95 31.43 4.40
C CYS A 307 -4.75 31.86 5.63
N GLU A 308 -5.34 30.90 6.34
CA GLU A 308 -6.04 31.17 7.60
C GLU A 308 -5.12 30.96 8.81
N ARG A 309 -4.08 30.12 8.66
CA ARG A 309 -3.20 29.78 9.77
C ARG A 309 -1.86 29.24 9.31
N THR A 310 -0.85 29.51 10.13
CA THR A 310 0.49 28.92 10.04
C THR A 310 0.86 28.27 11.38
N MET A 311 1.57 27.14 11.34
CA MET A 311 2.18 26.48 12.50
C MET A 311 3.50 25.81 12.11
N LYS A 312 4.23 25.26 13.07
CA LYS A 312 5.45 24.47 12.83
C LYS A 312 5.27 23.01 13.20
N GLY A 313 5.99 22.12 12.53
CA GLY A 313 6.10 20.71 12.92
C GLY A 313 6.02 19.68 11.81
N ALA A 314 6.17 20.06 10.55
CA ALA A 314 6.35 19.11 9.44
C ALA A 314 7.27 19.69 8.37
N ASN A 315 8.26 18.92 7.94
CA ASN A 315 9.18 19.27 6.86
C ASN A 315 9.22 18.22 5.73
N CYS A 316 8.40 17.17 5.82
CA CYS A 316 8.42 16.05 4.89
C CYS A 316 7.05 15.78 4.25
N ARG A 317 6.03 15.46 5.06
CA ARG A 317 4.70 15.10 4.57
C ARG A 317 3.61 15.47 5.56
N VAL A 318 2.46 15.90 5.05
CA VAL A 318 1.24 16.12 5.83
C VAL A 318 0.08 15.34 5.22
N ARG A 319 -0.71 14.64 6.04
CA ARG A 319 -1.92 13.92 5.61
C ARG A 319 -3.03 14.02 6.65
N PHE A 320 -4.22 14.38 6.23
CA PHE A 320 -5.41 14.31 7.05
C PHE A 320 -5.78 12.85 7.30
N GLN A 321 -6.38 12.60 8.46
CA GLN A 321 -6.99 11.32 8.76
C GLN A 321 -8.03 10.99 7.69
N PRO A 322 -7.92 9.86 6.98
CA PRO A 322 -8.90 9.48 5.97
C PRO A 322 -10.33 9.45 6.54
N ASN A 323 -11.30 9.80 5.71
CA ASN A 323 -12.75 9.88 6.01
C ASN A 323 -13.15 10.92 7.05
N ALA A 324 -12.60 10.87 8.28
CA ALA A 324 -13.01 11.76 9.37
C ALA A 324 -12.34 13.13 9.32
N GLY A 325 -11.04 13.19 8.97
CA GLY A 325 -10.25 14.42 8.93
C GLY A 325 -10.02 15.10 10.30
N ARG A 326 -10.41 14.47 11.41
CA ARG A 326 -10.24 15.04 12.76
C ARG A 326 -8.78 15.30 13.08
N PHE A 327 -7.89 14.44 12.62
CA PHE A 327 -6.46 14.55 12.87
C PHE A 327 -5.67 14.86 11.61
N LEU A 328 -4.54 15.54 11.78
CA LEU A 328 -3.50 15.72 10.77
C LEU A 328 -2.23 15.02 11.23
N ALA A 329 -1.74 14.07 10.44
CA ALA A 329 -0.42 13.50 10.60
C ALA A 329 0.61 14.39 9.88
N ALA A 330 1.68 14.73 10.58
CA ALA A 330 2.70 15.68 10.16
C ALA A 330 4.08 15.07 10.43
N ALA A 331 4.81 14.76 9.37
CA ALA A 331 6.11 14.11 9.44
C ALA A 331 7.24 15.15 9.48
N ASP A 332 8.10 15.01 10.48
CA ASP A 332 9.36 15.72 10.61
C ASP A 332 10.52 14.73 10.44
N ALA A 333 11.21 14.85 9.31
CA ALA A 333 12.35 14.01 8.93
C ALA A 333 13.63 14.36 9.71
N ASN A 334 13.75 15.57 10.25
CA ASN A 334 14.92 15.95 11.07
C ASN A 334 14.82 15.31 12.45
N GLU A 335 13.61 15.25 13.01
CA GLU A 335 13.34 14.69 14.32
C GLU A 335 13.00 13.18 14.29
N ASN A 336 12.81 12.60 13.10
CA ASN A 336 12.29 11.24 12.90
C ASN A 336 10.96 10.99 13.65
N VAL A 337 10.08 12.00 13.64
CA VAL A 337 8.80 11.97 14.36
C VAL A 337 7.64 12.24 13.42
N VAL A 338 6.53 11.52 13.62
CA VAL A 338 5.22 11.89 13.10
C VAL A 338 4.38 12.47 14.22
N SER A 339 4.13 13.77 14.16
CA SER A 339 3.22 14.46 15.08
C SER A 339 1.77 14.34 14.57
N VAL A 340 0.83 14.09 15.48
CA VAL A 340 -0.60 14.05 15.17
C VAL A 340 -1.25 15.26 15.84
N PHE A 341 -1.87 16.12 15.04
CA PHE A 341 -2.56 17.32 15.49
C PHE A 341 -4.07 17.14 15.40
N ASP A 342 -4.81 17.50 16.45
CA ASP A 342 -6.27 17.61 16.39
C ASP A 342 -6.65 18.92 15.69
N ILE A 343 -7.44 18.83 14.63
CA ILE A 343 -7.73 19.96 13.73
C ILE A 343 -8.68 20.99 14.34
N GLU A 344 -9.48 20.62 15.34
CA GLU A 344 -10.42 21.55 15.99
C GLU A 344 -9.76 22.29 17.14
N THR A 345 -8.99 21.56 17.95
CA THR A 345 -8.30 22.14 19.11
C THR A 345 -6.92 22.70 18.76
N HIS A 346 -6.36 22.27 17.63
CA HIS A 346 -5.03 22.64 17.13
C HIS A 346 -3.88 22.26 18.05
N LYS A 347 -4.12 21.31 18.94
CA LYS A 347 -3.10 20.77 19.84
C LYS A 347 -2.46 19.55 19.21
N ARG A 348 -1.16 19.40 19.45
CA ARG A 348 -0.46 18.14 19.20
C ARG A 348 -0.96 17.12 20.21
N THR A 349 -1.61 16.07 19.72
CA THR A 349 -2.20 15.01 20.54
C THR A 349 -1.20 13.86 20.75
N TYR A 350 -0.50 13.46 19.69
CA TYR A 350 0.47 12.37 19.72
C TYR A 350 1.77 12.75 19.00
N ALA A 351 2.86 12.11 19.38
CA ALA A 351 4.14 12.15 18.68
C ALA A 351 4.66 10.71 18.59
N LEU A 352 4.74 10.20 17.37
CA LEU A 352 5.19 8.84 17.06
C LEU A 352 6.65 8.95 16.61
N GLN A 353 7.58 8.53 17.45
CA GLN A 353 9.01 8.57 17.13
C GLN A 353 9.44 7.25 16.52
N VAL A 354 10.11 7.31 15.36
CA VAL A 354 10.75 6.15 14.77
C VAL A 354 12.16 6.07 15.34
N LEU A 355 12.38 5.15 16.28
CA LEU A 355 13.72 4.89 16.81
C LEU A 355 14.56 4.23 15.71
N SER A 356 15.65 4.87 15.30
CA SER A 356 16.68 4.24 14.47
C SER A 356 17.37 3.16 15.31
N LEU A 357 17.23 1.89 14.91
CA LEU A 357 17.93 0.74 15.47
C LEU A 357 19.41 0.73 15.08
#